data_AF-A0A9W7GRQ5-F1
#
_entry.id   AF-A0A9W7GRQ5-F1
#
_cell.length_a   1.000
_cell.length_b   1.000
_cell.length_c   1.000
_cell.angle_alpha   90.00
_cell.angle_beta   90.00
_cell.angle_gamma   90.00
#
_symmetry.space_group_name_H-M   'P 1'
#
loop_
_entity.id
_entity.type
_entity.pdbx_description
1 polymer ?
#
loop_
_entity_poly.entity_id
_entity_poly.type
_entity_poly.pdbx_seq_one_letter_code
_entity_poly.pdbx_strand_id
1 'polypeptide(L)'
;MAFTCPKFIVLKSDGTYPYFSYKAICTETLALSPFTKFEVERANSNPEDGLVHIKNCYLNKYCELIREHHGPRHPDSFHYAVTADKPEEDQSKESCTLFKLIPVEAATNMIRIQHVQSKGYLTNWGPSLEEDRSSFFTVLDWELLANWDFASPSFIVLKSDVNNQYLGLIHEKGESYGYLKCSETQIMSPYAKFEVEMATSRGTDGLVHIRSCKNNKYWVAGSNSGITATATKPEEDQSNDSCTLFKLISLDDAESIVRIRHVQSKRYLRIMDGTWRVSAESEDFDDSSRDMFTVIDWETPVILPKYVAFKGSDNQYLCLGDIDGIPCLRFASDDIGDSGVTMEIFMNKDGNIRIKPASSNKFWRRSSDSVLVDSDYTSSINNMDTLFRPVKVNDNTIALLNLGNNKFCKRNEKTSCISAQLPSITKEVKLQVEEPVLGRKIFGVKYDLDNARIYDEEVQVVARNSASNYTNQAETLDVKLCYTDTKTSCWMVNGSLKLGTKGSMGFSFPTLFNASVEISCEIQIGVEFGKTNTRSTVVEYVHQVKVPPMTRVTVDLVAKRGKCDVPFKFLQKDSLYNGNGLVYEVQGGTYTGSNYYQTDCQTKEESLSSST
;
A
#
# COMPACT_ATOMS: atom_id res chain seq x y z
N MET A 1 32.29 26.76 -6.12
CA MET A 1 31.45 26.24 -7.22
C MET A 1 30.28 27.19 -7.38
N ALA A 2 30.01 27.68 -8.60
CA ALA A 2 28.85 28.54 -8.84
C ALA A 2 27.58 27.70 -8.67
N PHE A 3 26.61 28.21 -7.92
CA PHE A 3 25.29 27.58 -7.76
C PHE A 3 24.58 27.59 -9.12
N THR A 4 24.33 26.42 -9.70
CA THR A 4 23.54 26.26 -10.92
C THR A 4 22.08 26.07 -10.52
N CYS A 5 21.27 27.14 -10.63
CA CYS A 5 19.85 27.07 -10.33
C CYS A 5 19.10 26.22 -11.37
N PRO A 6 18.24 25.27 -10.97
CA PRO A 6 17.37 24.56 -11.90
C PRO A 6 16.43 25.50 -12.66
N LYS A 7 15.94 25.06 -13.83
CA LYS A 7 14.96 25.84 -14.59
C LYS A 7 13.63 25.97 -13.85
N PHE A 8 13.16 24.87 -13.25
CA PHE A 8 11.96 24.85 -12.42
C PHE A 8 12.33 24.54 -10.98
N ILE A 9 11.93 25.39 -10.06
CA ILE A 9 12.30 25.31 -8.66
C ILE A 9 11.08 25.25 -7.74
N VAL A 10 11.31 24.67 -6.56
CA VAL A 10 10.47 24.81 -5.37
C VAL A 10 11.33 25.45 -4.29
N LEU A 11 10.78 26.45 -3.60
CA LEU A 11 11.45 27.14 -2.51
C LEU A 11 10.89 26.66 -1.17
N LYS A 12 11.76 26.10 -0.33
CA LYS A 12 11.43 25.61 1.02
C LYS A 12 12.08 26.48 2.10
N SER A 13 11.31 26.95 3.07
CA SER A 13 11.75 27.67 4.26
C SER A 13 11.52 26.84 5.53
N ASP A 14 12.09 27.29 6.65
CA ASP A 14 11.88 26.68 7.97
C ASP A 14 10.58 27.21 8.59
N GLY A 15 9.57 26.35 8.75
CA GLY A 15 8.28 26.71 9.35
C GLY A 15 7.19 25.65 9.18
N THR A 16 6.02 25.88 9.79
CA THR A 16 4.85 24.98 9.73
C THR A 16 4.26 24.86 8.32
N TYR A 17 4.37 25.91 7.51
CA TYR A 17 4.01 25.92 6.08
C TYR A 17 5.27 26.25 5.29
N PRO A 18 6.10 25.25 4.96
CA PRO A 18 7.47 25.51 4.55
C PRO A 18 7.60 25.94 3.09
N TYR A 19 6.58 25.84 2.24
CA TYR A 19 6.75 26.07 0.80
C TYR A 19 6.21 27.42 0.31
N PHE A 20 7.05 28.14 -0.46
CA PHE A 20 6.71 29.40 -1.10
C PHE A 20 5.68 29.21 -2.21
N SER A 21 4.70 30.10 -2.28
CA SER A 21 3.50 29.94 -3.12
C SER A 21 3.26 31.14 -4.04
N TYR A 22 2.29 31.05 -4.95
CA TYR A 22 1.86 32.18 -5.80
C TYR A 22 1.44 33.44 -5.03
N LYS A 23 1.15 33.32 -3.72
CA LYS A 23 0.88 34.46 -2.83
C LYS A 23 2.15 35.23 -2.45
N ALA A 24 3.31 34.83 -2.98
CA ALA A 24 4.62 35.38 -2.70
C ALA A 24 5.02 35.32 -1.21
N ILE A 25 4.49 34.33 -0.50
CA ILE A 25 4.78 33.97 0.90
C ILE A 25 4.71 32.45 1.06
N CYS A 26 5.25 31.94 2.17
CA CYS A 26 5.17 30.52 2.49
C CYS A 26 3.81 30.18 3.12
N THR A 27 2.97 29.49 2.35
CA THR A 27 1.61 29.09 2.82
C THR A 27 1.26 27.65 2.49
N GLU A 28 2.14 26.94 1.79
CA GLU A 28 1.89 25.60 1.30
C GLU A 28 2.62 24.57 2.18
N THR A 29 1.96 23.43 2.42
CA THR A 29 2.53 22.30 3.16
C THR A 29 3.26 21.31 2.26
N LEU A 30 3.02 21.33 0.94
CA LEU A 30 3.53 20.34 -0.02
C LEU A 30 4.48 20.97 -1.02
N ALA A 31 5.60 20.29 -1.30
CA ALA A 31 6.59 20.74 -2.27
C ALA A 31 6.04 20.77 -3.70
N LEU A 32 5.24 19.76 -4.04
CA LEU A 32 4.63 19.58 -5.35
C LEU A 32 3.16 19.98 -5.26
N SER A 33 2.84 21.26 -5.18
CA SER A 33 1.48 21.77 -5.40
C SER A 33 1.44 22.59 -6.69
N PRO A 34 0.25 22.83 -7.28
CA PRO A 34 0.12 23.74 -8.41
C PRO A 34 0.77 25.11 -8.13
N PHE A 35 0.75 25.53 -6.87
CA PHE A 35 1.12 26.86 -6.42
C PHE A 35 2.61 27.08 -6.16
N THR A 36 3.38 25.99 -6.01
CA THR A 36 4.79 26.04 -5.58
C THR A 36 5.79 25.91 -6.72
N LYS A 37 5.33 25.67 -7.96
CA LYS A 37 6.20 25.56 -9.14
C LYS A 37 6.54 26.93 -9.70
N PHE A 38 7.82 27.28 -9.66
CA PHE A 38 8.34 28.51 -10.26
C PHE A 38 9.35 28.22 -11.36
N GLU A 39 9.27 28.95 -12.47
CA GLU A 39 10.28 28.99 -13.52
C GLU A 39 11.26 30.13 -13.23
N VAL A 40 12.55 29.81 -13.31
CA VAL A 40 13.64 30.79 -13.20
C VAL A 40 14.12 31.12 -14.60
N GLU A 41 13.79 32.32 -15.07
CA GLU A 41 14.19 32.83 -16.38
C GLU A 41 15.39 33.76 -16.21
N ARG A 42 16.44 33.60 -17.02
CA ARG A 42 17.58 34.54 -16.99
C ARG A 42 17.17 35.87 -17.60
N ALA A 43 17.58 36.97 -16.98
CA ALA A 43 17.40 38.31 -17.55
C ALA A 43 18.23 38.48 -18.84
N ASN A 44 17.75 39.33 -19.76
CA ASN A 44 18.47 39.64 -21.00
C ASN A 44 19.56 40.69 -20.81
N SER A 45 19.48 41.48 -19.73
CA SER A 45 20.54 42.35 -19.23
C SER A 45 21.85 41.59 -19.01
N ASN A 46 22.98 42.31 -19.02
CA ASN A 46 24.36 41.79 -19.12
C ASN A 46 24.54 40.39 -18.47
N PRO A 47 24.91 39.33 -19.22
CA PRO A 47 24.96 37.94 -18.73
C PRO A 47 25.84 37.71 -17.49
N GLU A 48 26.77 38.62 -17.23
CA GLU A 48 27.67 38.58 -16.06
C GLU A 48 26.99 38.94 -14.73
N ASP A 49 25.82 39.60 -14.76
CA ASP A 49 25.14 40.08 -13.54
C ASP A 49 24.36 38.97 -12.81
N GLY A 50 24.12 37.83 -13.46
CA GLY A 50 23.49 36.64 -12.86
C GLY A 50 22.05 36.87 -12.36
N LEU A 51 21.36 37.88 -12.90
CA LEU A 51 19.99 38.26 -12.52
C LEU A 51 18.96 37.36 -13.18
N VAL A 52 17.85 37.16 -12.47
CA VAL A 52 16.76 36.28 -12.91
C VAL A 52 15.39 36.93 -12.71
N HIS A 53 14.44 36.49 -13.51
CA HIS A 53 13.02 36.63 -13.24
C HIS A 53 12.51 35.35 -12.61
N ILE A 54 11.62 35.50 -11.63
CA ILE A 54 10.95 34.37 -10.98
C ILE A 54 9.50 34.41 -11.43
N LYS A 55 9.05 33.37 -12.11
CA LYS A 55 7.72 33.27 -12.69
C LYS A 55 6.96 32.11 -12.08
N ASN A 56 5.76 32.36 -11.57
CA ASN A 56 4.90 31.26 -11.11
C ASN A 56 4.27 30.56 -12.31
N CYS A 57 4.40 29.24 -12.40
CA CYS A 57 3.87 28.49 -13.53
C CYS A 57 2.35 28.41 -13.55
N TYR A 58 1.68 28.47 -12.40
CA TYR A 58 0.21 28.40 -12.31
C TYR A 58 -0.46 29.70 -12.77
N LEU A 59 -0.04 30.84 -12.23
CA LEU A 59 -0.58 32.14 -12.65
C LEU A 59 -0.02 32.63 -13.99
N ASN A 60 1.07 32.02 -14.47
CA ASN A 60 1.85 32.46 -15.64
C ASN A 60 2.25 33.96 -15.53
N LYS A 61 2.61 34.39 -14.32
CA LYS A 61 2.94 35.78 -13.97
C LYS A 61 4.28 35.83 -13.24
N TYR A 62 4.94 36.97 -13.32
CA TYR A 62 6.24 37.24 -12.71
C TYR A 62 6.09 37.82 -11.30
N CYS A 63 7.02 37.47 -10.43
CA CYS A 63 7.17 38.10 -9.12
C CYS A 63 7.59 39.56 -9.30
N GLU A 64 6.91 40.48 -8.61
CA GLU A 64 7.24 41.89 -8.54
C GLU A 64 7.02 42.43 -7.12
N LEU A 65 7.53 43.63 -6.85
CA LEU A 65 7.24 44.35 -5.62
C LEU A 65 6.07 45.32 -5.85
N ILE A 66 4.96 45.11 -5.15
CA ILE A 66 3.81 46.02 -5.19
C ILE A 66 3.92 47.03 -4.05
N ARG A 67 3.64 48.29 -4.39
CA ARG A 67 3.44 49.39 -3.46
C ARG A 67 1.95 49.65 -3.28
N GLU A 68 1.44 49.47 -2.07
CA GLU A 68 0.06 49.82 -1.71
C GLU A 68 0.00 51.17 -1.02
N HIS A 69 -0.83 52.07 -1.56
CA HIS A 69 -1.03 53.42 -1.03
C HIS A 69 -2.25 53.45 -0.12
N HIS A 70 -2.03 53.68 1.18
CA HIS A 70 -3.10 53.69 2.20
C HIS A 70 -3.66 55.10 2.50
N GLY A 71 -3.34 56.06 1.64
CA GLY A 71 -3.75 57.46 1.76
C GLY A 71 -2.87 58.29 2.69
N PRO A 72 -3.15 59.60 2.86
CA PRO A 72 -2.20 60.58 3.39
C PRO A 72 -1.87 60.45 4.89
N ARG A 73 -2.56 59.57 5.63
CA ARG A 73 -2.35 59.36 7.09
C ARG A 73 -1.68 58.03 7.43
N HIS A 74 -1.43 57.17 6.45
CA HIS A 74 -0.81 55.87 6.66
C HIS A 74 0.40 55.73 5.73
N PRO A 75 1.52 55.17 6.23
CA PRO A 75 2.67 54.89 5.37
C PRO A 75 2.28 53.85 4.30
N ASP A 76 2.88 53.98 3.12
CA ASP A 76 2.77 52.96 2.08
C ASP A 76 3.31 51.63 2.61
N SER A 77 2.67 50.52 2.22
CA SER A 77 3.19 49.18 2.47
C SER A 77 3.71 48.57 1.17
N PHE A 78 4.79 47.81 1.29
CA PHE A 78 5.35 47.05 0.18
C PHE A 78 5.15 45.57 0.43
N HIS A 79 4.75 44.83 -0.59
CA HIS A 79 4.67 43.37 -0.54
C HIS A 79 5.08 42.78 -1.88
N TYR A 80 5.69 41.60 -1.87
CA TYR A 80 5.90 40.86 -3.10
C TYR A 80 4.59 40.24 -3.56
N ALA A 81 4.36 40.19 -4.86
CA ALA A 81 3.21 39.54 -5.46
C ALA A 81 3.58 38.92 -6.80
N VAL A 82 2.81 37.92 -7.24
CA VAL A 82 2.97 37.26 -8.54
C VAL A 82 1.92 37.80 -9.52
N THR A 83 2.10 39.04 -9.95
CA THR A 83 1.08 39.80 -10.71
C THR A 83 1.53 40.29 -12.07
N ALA A 84 2.83 40.47 -12.29
CA ALA A 84 3.36 41.06 -13.52
C ALA A 84 3.15 40.14 -14.73
N ASP A 85 2.57 40.68 -15.81
CA ASP A 85 2.30 39.91 -17.04
C ASP A 85 3.55 39.74 -17.94
N LYS A 86 4.58 40.58 -17.74
CA LYS A 86 5.81 40.60 -18.53
C LYS A 86 7.02 40.90 -17.64
N PRO A 87 8.22 40.42 -18.00
CA PRO A 87 9.44 40.82 -17.31
C PRO A 87 9.74 42.30 -17.57
N GLU A 88 10.15 42.99 -16.51
CA GLU A 88 10.64 44.38 -16.53
C GLU A 88 12.05 44.41 -15.93
N GLU A 89 13.01 44.82 -16.74
CA GLU A 89 14.45 44.81 -16.44
C GLU A 89 15.00 46.20 -16.09
N ASP A 90 14.20 47.27 -16.24
CA ASP A 90 14.59 48.61 -15.79
C ASP A 90 14.64 48.67 -14.26
N GLN A 91 15.86 48.63 -13.72
CA GLN A 91 16.14 48.63 -12.28
C GLN A 91 15.69 49.92 -11.57
N SER A 92 15.34 50.98 -12.31
CA SER A 92 14.83 52.23 -11.73
C SER A 92 13.32 52.22 -11.49
N LYS A 93 12.58 51.32 -12.14
CA LYS A 93 11.11 51.24 -12.01
C LYS A 93 10.68 50.44 -10.79
N GLU A 94 9.58 50.85 -10.17
CA GLU A 94 8.96 50.09 -9.07
C GLU A 94 8.45 48.72 -9.54
N SER A 95 8.01 48.61 -10.80
CA SER A 95 7.57 47.37 -11.44
C SER A 95 8.72 46.43 -11.85
N CYS A 96 9.93 46.65 -11.33
CA CYS A 96 11.07 45.79 -11.62
C CYS A 96 10.77 44.34 -11.18
N THR A 97 11.17 43.38 -12.00
CA THR A 97 10.94 41.93 -11.76
C THR A 97 12.25 41.17 -11.59
N LEU A 98 13.37 41.88 -11.40
CA LEU A 98 14.69 41.31 -11.31
C LEU A 98 15.02 40.90 -9.88
N PHE A 99 15.51 39.68 -9.74
CA PHE A 99 16.00 39.12 -8.49
C PHE A 99 17.44 38.62 -8.63
N LYS A 100 18.16 38.68 -7.51
CA LYS A 100 19.47 38.09 -7.35
C LYS A 100 19.37 36.90 -6.41
N LEU A 101 19.79 35.73 -6.89
CA LEU A 101 19.91 34.51 -6.07
C LEU A 101 21.30 34.51 -5.41
N ILE A 102 21.33 34.62 -4.09
CA ILE A 102 22.56 34.73 -3.30
C ILE A 102 22.78 33.42 -2.56
N PRO A 103 23.79 32.61 -2.93
CA PRO A 103 24.08 31.36 -2.22
C PRO A 103 24.51 31.64 -0.78
N VAL A 104 23.93 30.91 0.17
CA VAL A 104 24.30 30.94 1.59
C VAL A 104 25.09 29.69 1.95
N GLU A 105 24.59 28.51 1.57
CA GLU A 105 25.24 27.23 1.82
C GLU A 105 25.04 26.29 0.62
N ALA A 106 26.15 25.93 -0.05
CA ALA A 106 26.10 25.13 -1.27
C ALA A 106 25.73 23.65 -1.02
N ALA A 107 26.06 23.09 0.15
CA ALA A 107 25.80 21.68 0.47
C ALA A 107 24.30 21.37 0.58
N THR A 108 23.51 22.35 1.01
CA THR A 108 22.06 22.23 1.25
C THR A 108 21.24 22.99 0.21
N ASN A 109 21.86 23.50 -0.86
CA ASN A 109 21.24 24.38 -1.86
C ASN A 109 20.48 25.57 -1.23
N MET A 110 21.00 26.10 -0.12
CA MET A 110 20.36 27.19 0.61
C MET A 110 20.78 28.54 0.04
N ILE A 111 19.80 29.40 -0.25
CA ILE A 111 19.97 30.73 -0.84
C ILE A 111 19.16 31.79 -0.10
N ARG A 112 19.47 33.05 -0.42
CA ARG A 112 18.59 34.21 -0.27
C ARG A 112 18.19 34.73 -1.64
N ILE A 113 17.02 35.35 -1.71
CA ILE A 113 16.50 35.95 -2.94
C ILE A 113 16.30 37.44 -2.67
N GLN A 114 17.08 38.28 -3.36
CA GLN A 114 17.03 39.74 -3.19
C GLN A 114 16.42 40.40 -4.42
N HIS A 115 15.45 41.28 -4.21
CA HIS A 115 14.90 42.12 -5.27
C HIS A 115 15.87 43.25 -5.63
N VAL A 116 16.13 43.44 -6.92
CA VAL A 116 17.24 44.30 -7.39
C VAL A 116 16.98 45.79 -7.12
N GLN A 117 15.75 46.27 -7.35
CA GLN A 117 15.42 47.69 -7.20
C GLN A 117 15.33 48.10 -5.72
N SER A 118 14.61 47.32 -4.90
CA SER A 118 14.37 47.68 -3.49
C SER A 118 15.48 47.25 -2.53
N LYS A 119 16.36 46.34 -2.97
CA LYS A 119 17.36 45.64 -2.13
C LYS A 119 16.76 44.78 -1.01
N GLY A 120 15.43 44.66 -0.95
CA GLY A 120 14.73 43.79 0.00
C GLY A 120 14.88 42.31 -0.37
N TYR A 121 14.79 41.46 0.65
CA TYR A 121 14.82 40.01 0.55
C TYR A 121 13.40 39.44 0.59
N LEU A 122 13.16 38.38 -0.19
CA LEU A 122 12.01 37.51 0.04
C LEU A 122 12.18 36.81 1.39
N THR A 123 11.09 36.71 2.14
CA THR A 123 11.01 35.92 3.37
C THR A 123 9.77 35.04 3.38
N ASN A 124 9.62 34.19 4.39
CA ASN A 124 8.44 33.36 4.57
C ASN A 124 7.12 34.14 4.84
N TRP A 125 7.18 35.41 5.27
CA TRP A 125 5.98 36.22 5.56
C TRP A 125 5.85 37.53 4.75
N GLY A 126 6.83 37.87 3.91
CA GLY A 126 6.80 39.08 3.08
C GLY A 126 8.19 39.68 2.79
N PRO A 127 8.28 40.92 2.29
CA PRO A 127 9.58 41.59 2.10
C PRO A 127 10.23 41.99 3.43
N SER A 128 11.56 41.83 3.51
CA SER A 128 12.36 42.37 4.61
C SER A 128 13.63 43.04 4.07
N LEU A 129 14.09 44.10 4.72
CA LEU A 129 15.42 44.69 4.46
C LEU A 129 16.52 44.03 5.31
N GLU A 130 16.14 43.18 6.28
CA GLU A 130 17.07 42.52 7.19
C GLU A 130 17.47 41.14 6.66
N GLU A 131 18.75 40.80 6.85
CA GLU A 131 19.31 39.48 6.54
C GLU A 131 19.12 38.51 7.71
N ASP A 132 17.88 38.17 8.02
CA ASP A 132 17.57 37.23 9.10
C ASP A 132 17.32 35.79 8.59
N ARG A 133 17.01 34.86 9.51
CA ARG A 133 16.73 33.46 9.16
C ARG A 133 15.45 33.28 8.33
N SER A 134 14.52 34.23 8.37
CA SER A 134 13.26 34.16 7.65
C SER A 134 13.44 34.30 6.13
N SER A 135 14.60 34.81 5.70
CA SER A 135 15.03 34.95 4.30
C SER A 135 15.67 33.71 3.69
N PHE A 136 15.87 32.64 4.47
CA PHE A 136 16.51 31.41 3.98
C PHE A 136 15.53 30.51 3.23
N PHE A 137 15.96 30.10 2.04
CA PHE A 137 15.26 29.11 1.24
C PHE A 137 16.21 28.03 0.76
N THR A 138 15.85 26.77 0.98
CA THR A 138 16.41 25.63 0.25
C THR A 138 15.75 25.56 -1.12
N VAL A 139 16.57 25.60 -2.18
CA VAL A 139 16.11 25.39 -3.55
C VAL A 139 16.07 23.90 -3.84
N LEU A 140 14.89 23.43 -4.22
CA LEU A 140 14.68 22.07 -4.71
C LEU A 140 14.39 22.13 -6.21
N ASP A 141 14.95 21.20 -6.97
CA ASP A 141 14.64 21.02 -8.38
C ASP A 141 13.26 20.36 -8.50
N TRP A 142 12.30 21.09 -9.10
CA TRP A 142 10.93 20.62 -9.23
C TRP A 142 10.82 19.39 -10.13
N GLU A 143 11.63 19.31 -11.19
CA GLU A 143 11.60 18.18 -12.11
C GLU A 143 12.19 16.93 -11.46
N LEU A 144 13.27 17.06 -10.69
CA LEU A 144 13.81 15.93 -9.92
C LEU A 144 12.83 15.46 -8.85
N LEU A 145 12.16 16.36 -8.13
CA LEU A 145 11.14 16.01 -7.15
C LEU A 145 9.93 15.31 -7.81
N ALA A 146 9.42 15.86 -8.91
CA ALA A 146 8.30 15.27 -9.64
C ALA A 146 8.64 13.89 -10.26
N ASN A 147 9.93 13.62 -10.45
CA ASN A 147 10.42 12.36 -10.97
C ASN A 147 10.95 11.41 -9.89
N TRP A 148 10.95 11.80 -8.62
CA TRP A 148 11.39 10.95 -7.52
C TRP A 148 10.40 9.80 -7.30
N ASP A 149 10.92 8.56 -7.29
CA ASP A 149 10.10 7.37 -7.17
C ASP A 149 9.78 7.07 -5.70
N PHE A 150 8.49 6.86 -5.40
CA PHE A 150 8.07 6.41 -4.08
C PHE A 150 8.35 4.91 -3.91
N ALA A 151 9.09 4.53 -2.87
CA ALA A 151 9.30 3.14 -2.50
C ALA A 151 8.01 2.58 -1.88
N SER A 152 7.12 2.07 -2.73
CA SER A 152 5.82 1.55 -2.29
C SER A 152 5.94 0.19 -1.60
N PRO A 153 5.14 -0.05 -0.54
CA PRO A 153 4.84 -1.41 -0.09
C PRO A 153 4.27 -2.25 -1.22
N SER A 154 4.48 -3.57 -1.16
CA SER A 154 3.92 -4.52 -2.14
C SER A 154 2.39 -4.58 -2.08
N PHE A 155 1.79 -4.36 -0.91
CA PHE A 155 0.34 -4.32 -0.74
C PHE A 155 -0.09 -2.99 -0.15
N ILE A 156 -1.02 -2.31 -0.82
CA ILE A 156 -1.45 -0.97 -0.44
C ILE A 156 -2.97 -0.85 -0.33
N VAL A 157 -3.39 0.12 0.49
CA VAL A 157 -4.70 0.76 0.46
C VAL A 157 -4.50 2.23 0.11
N LEU A 158 -5.41 2.77 -0.69
CA LEU A 158 -5.41 4.19 -1.03
C LEU A 158 -6.60 4.87 -0.36
N LYS A 159 -6.33 5.91 0.43
CA LYS A 159 -7.34 6.73 1.09
C LYS A 159 -7.44 8.09 0.39
N SER A 160 -8.67 8.57 0.21
CA SER A 160 -8.92 9.95 -0.18
C SER A 160 -9.27 10.78 1.04
N ASP A 161 -8.55 11.88 1.26
CA ASP A 161 -8.87 12.81 2.33
C ASP A 161 -10.08 13.71 2.02
N VAL A 162 -10.44 13.83 0.73
CA VAL A 162 -11.58 14.65 0.28
C VAL A 162 -12.91 14.12 0.84
N ASN A 163 -13.14 12.81 0.76
CA ASN A 163 -14.34 12.18 1.30
C ASN A 163 -14.07 11.25 2.49
N ASN A 164 -12.80 11.08 2.87
CA ASN A 164 -12.34 10.26 4.00
C ASN A 164 -12.83 8.80 3.89
N GLN A 165 -12.76 8.27 2.66
CA GLN A 165 -13.07 6.90 2.25
C GLN A 165 -11.88 6.28 1.50
N TYR A 166 -11.92 4.96 1.35
CA TYR A 166 -10.89 4.18 0.68
C TYR A 166 -11.28 3.86 -0.76
N LEU A 167 -10.29 3.84 -1.63
CA LEU A 167 -10.43 3.41 -3.01
C LEU A 167 -10.70 1.91 -3.03
N GLY A 168 -11.73 1.49 -3.75
CA GLY A 168 -12.06 0.07 -3.94
C GLY A 168 -12.61 -0.24 -5.31
N LEU A 169 -12.64 -1.54 -5.60
CA LEU A 169 -13.20 -2.11 -6.81
C LEU A 169 -14.73 -2.14 -6.76
N ILE A 170 -15.39 -1.52 -7.75
CA ILE A 170 -16.82 -1.70 -7.96
C ILE A 170 -17.06 -3.13 -8.47
N HIS A 171 -17.74 -3.92 -7.64
CA HIS A 171 -18.04 -5.33 -7.90
C HIS A 171 -19.52 -5.59 -8.21
N GLU A 172 -20.37 -4.59 -8.02
CA GLU A 172 -21.78 -4.65 -8.35
C GLU A 172 -21.93 -4.78 -9.88
N LYS A 173 -22.73 -5.75 -10.33
CA LYS A 173 -22.97 -5.95 -11.76
C LYS A 173 -23.72 -4.73 -12.33
N GLY A 174 -23.18 -4.14 -13.38
CA GLY A 174 -23.74 -2.97 -14.06
C GLY A 174 -22.70 -2.28 -14.93
N GLU A 175 -23.04 -1.11 -15.47
CA GLU A 175 -22.17 -0.33 -16.38
C GLU A 175 -20.83 0.07 -15.75
N SER A 176 -20.75 0.07 -14.42
CA SER A 176 -19.59 0.53 -13.66
C SER A 176 -18.79 -0.61 -13.03
N TYR A 177 -19.16 -1.86 -13.36
CA TYR A 177 -18.42 -3.03 -12.92
C TYR A 177 -16.95 -2.93 -13.35
N GLY A 178 -16.03 -3.19 -12.42
CA GLY A 178 -14.59 -3.13 -12.67
C GLY A 178 -13.96 -1.74 -12.52
N TYR A 179 -14.74 -0.66 -12.45
CA TYR A 179 -14.21 0.67 -12.16
C TYR A 179 -13.74 0.79 -10.71
N LEU A 180 -12.85 1.76 -10.47
CA LEU A 180 -12.38 2.09 -9.13
C LEU A 180 -13.11 3.31 -8.58
N LYS A 181 -13.49 3.25 -7.29
CA LYS A 181 -14.25 4.30 -6.61
C LYS A 181 -13.82 4.45 -5.16
N CYS A 182 -13.68 5.70 -4.71
CA CYS A 182 -13.48 6.03 -3.30
C CYS A 182 -14.83 5.92 -2.58
N SER A 183 -15.22 4.70 -2.20
CA SER A 183 -16.47 4.42 -1.46
C SER A 183 -16.34 3.38 -0.34
N GLU A 184 -15.20 2.70 -0.25
CA GLU A 184 -14.99 1.73 0.80
C GLU A 184 -14.86 2.46 2.14
N THR A 185 -15.65 2.03 3.12
CA THR A 185 -15.72 2.71 4.42
C THR A 185 -14.74 2.14 5.44
N GLN A 186 -14.07 1.03 5.10
CA GLN A 186 -13.16 0.33 5.98
C GLN A 186 -11.85 0.09 5.25
N ILE A 187 -10.73 0.39 5.92
CA ILE A 187 -9.39 0.17 5.39
C ILE A 187 -9.15 -1.27 4.91
N MET A 188 -9.77 -2.24 5.59
CA MET A 188 -9.59 -3.66 5.30
C MET A 188 -10.68 -4.26 4.41
N SER A 189 -11.43 -3.43 3.68
CA SER A 189 -12.36 -3.94 2.67
C SER A 189 -11.60 -4.87 1.70
N PRO A 190 -12.11 -6.08 1.39
CA PRO A 190 -11.46 -6.96 0.43
C PRO A 190 -11.39 -6.34 -0.97
N TYR A 191 -12.19 -5.32 -1.25
CA TYR A 191 -12.21 -4.57 -2.51
C TYR A 191 -11.18 -3.43 -2.56
N ALA A 192 -10.61 -3.03 -1.41
CA ALA A 192 -9.67 -1.91 -1.29
C ALA A 192 -8.19 -2.34 -1.28
N LYS A 193 -7.92 -3.66 -1.28
CA LYS A 193 -6.56 -4.19 -1.29
C LYS A 193 -5.99 -4.26 -2.70
N PHE A 194 -4.88 -3.57 -2.92
CA PHE A 194 -4.14 -3.60 -4.18
C PHE A 194 -2.71 -4.12 -3.98
N GLU A 195 -2.19 -4.81 -4.99
CA GLU A 195 -0.80 -5.23 -5.05
C GLU A 195 -0.05 -4.35 -6.06
N VAL A 196 1.14 -3.90 -5.68
CA VAL A 196 2.04 -3.08 -6.49
C VAL A 196 3.17 -3.98 -6.98
N GLU A 197 3.28 -4.14 -8.29
CA GLU A 197 4.28 -4.98 -8.96
C GLU A 197 5.20 -4.08 -9.78
N MET A 198 6.52 -4.15 -9.59
CA MET A 198 7.47 -3.33 -10.35
C MET A 198 7.47 -3.74 -11.82
N ALA A 199 7.58 -2.76 -12.73
CA ALA A 199 7.76 -3.02 -14.14
C ALA A 199 9.11 -3.71 -14.41
N THR A 200 9.17 -4.55 -15.45
CA THR A 200 10.34 -5.42 -15.71
C THR A 200 11.10 -5.08 -16.99
N SER A 201 10.49 -4.33 -17.90
CA SER A 201 11.11 -3.93 -19.16
C SER A 201 12.22 -2.91 -18.97
N ARG A 202 13.12 -2.84 -19.94
CA ARG A 202 14.18 -1.84 -19.96
C ARG A 202 13.57 -0.43 -20.14
N GLY A 203 13.96 0.52 -19.29
CA GLY A 203 13.50 1.91 -19.37
C GLY A 203 12.18 2.19 -18.66
N THR A 204 11.70 1.25 -17.84
CA THR A 204 10.53 1.41 -16.96
C THR A 204 10.93 1.48 -15.48
N ASP A 205 12.17 1.88 -15.19
CA ASP A 205 12.66 2.04 -13.82
C ASP A 205 11.73 2.98 -13.03
N GLY A 206 11.30 2.56 -11.84
CA GLY A 206 10.38 3.32 -10.99
C GLY A 206 8.90 3.23 -11.38
N LEU A 207 8.56 2.60 -12.50
CA LEU A 207 7.16 2.38 -12.92
C LEU A 207 6.61 1.10 -12.32
N VAL A 208 5.31 1.08 -12.08
CA VAL A 208 4.62 -0.04 -11.44
C VAL A 208 3.34 -0.42 -12.16
N HIS A 209 2.97 -1.68 -12.02
CA HIS A 209 1.63 -2.18 -12.24
C HIS A 209 0.88 -2.19 -10.90
N ILE A 210 -0.40 -1.85 -10.92
CA ILE A 210 -1.27 -1.94 -9.73
C ILE A 210 -2.36 -2.96 -10.03
N ARG A 211 -2.53 -3.96 -9.16
CA ARG A 211 -3.50 -5.04 -9.35
C ARG A 211 -4.48 -5.11 -8.21
N SER A 212 -5.77 -5.30 -8.50
CA SER A 212 -6.74 -5.59 -7.44
C SER A 212 -6.54 -7.02 -6.94
N CYS A 213 -6.34 -7.17 -5.63
CA CYS A 213 -6.27 -8.49 -5.00
C CYS A 213 -7.61 -9.23 -5.01
N LYS A 214 -8.72 -8.52 -5.29
CA LYS A 214 -10.06 -9.11 -5.28
C LYS A 214 -10.36 -9.94 -6.52
N ASN A 215 -10.00 -9.41 -7.70
CA ASN A 215 -10.30 -10.05 -8.99
C ASN A 215 -9.04 -10.44 -9.78
N ASN A 216 -7.86 -10.18 -9.22
CA ASN A 216 -6.55 -10.40 -9.83
C ASN A 216 -6.36 -9.73 -11.21
N LYS A 217 -7.02 -8.59 -11.44
CA LYS A 217 -6.87 -7.81 -12.67
C LYS A 217 -6.10 -6.52 -12.42
N TYR A 218 -5.26 -6.17 -13.40
CA TYR A 218 -4.44 -4.96 -13.39
C TYR A 218 -5.27 -3.73 -13.73
N TRP A 219 -4.84 -2.62 -13.17
CA TRP A 219 -5.37 -1.31 -13.45
C TRP A 219 -5.04 -0.92 -14.88
N VAL A 220 -6.02 -0.36 -15.58
CA VAL A 220 -5.88 0.17 -16.94
C VAL A 220 -6.84 1.34 -17.10
N ALA A 221 -6.44 2.35 -17.86
CA ALA A 221 -7.32 3.44 -18.25
C ALA A 221 -8.34 2.93 -19.29
N GLY A 222 -9.63 3.06 -18.99
CA GLY A 222 -10.69 2.81 -19.96
C GLY A 222 -10.76 3.89 -21.04
N SER A 223 -11.56 3.65 -22.07
CA SER A 223 -11.75 4.59 -23.20
C SER A 223 -12.29 5.96 -22.80
N ASN A 224 -12.97 6.06 -21.65
CA ASN A 224 -13.45 7.30 -21.05
C ASN A 224 -12.49 7.88 -19.99
N SER A 225 -11.21 7.47 -20.02
CA SER A 225 -10.18 7.82 -19.04
C SER A 225 -10.41 7.29 -17.62
N GLY A 226 -11.55 6.66 -17.32
CA GLY A 226 -11.81 6.07 -16.02
C GLY A 226 -10.93 4.85 -15.76
N ILE A 227 -10.36 4.76 -14.56
CA ILE A 227 -9.49 3.64 -14.19
C ILE A 227 -10.33 2.43 -13.80
N THR A 228 -10.01 1.29 -14.41
CA THR A 228 -10.65 0.01 -14.16
C THR A 228 -9.62 -1.05 -13.78
N ALA A 229 -10.00 -2.03 -12.98
CA ALA A 229 -9.19 -3.24 -12.75
C ALA A 229 -9.76 -4.39 -13.60
N THR A 230 -9.42 -4.40 -14.89
CA THR A 230 -9.97 -5.36 -15.88
C THR A 230 -8.90 -6.07 -16.72
N ALA A 231 -7.68 -5.53 -16.79
CA ALA A 231 -6.60 -6.13 -17.57
C ALA A 231 -6.13 -7.46 -16.94
N THR A 232 -6.05 -8.52 -17.73
CA THR A 232 -5.67 -9.86 -17.24
C THR A 232 -4.16 -10.08 -17.16
N LYS A 233 -3.39 -9.25 -17.84
CA LYS A 233 -1.92 -9.31 -17.92
C LYS A 233 -1.37 -7.87 -17.86
N PRO A 234 -0.13 -7.69 -17.38
CA PRO A 234 0.56 -6.41 -17.49
C PRO A 234 0.86 -6.10 -18.97
N GLU A 235 0.80 -4.81 -19.33
CA GLU A 235 1.23 -4.26 -20.62
C GLU A 235 2.16 -3.07 -20.34
N GLU A 236 3.40 -3.18 -20.82
CA GLU A 236 4.49 -2.23 -20.54
C GLU A 236 4.84 -1.34 -21.74
N ASP A 237 4.24 -1.58 -22.92
CA ASP A 237 4.34 -0.67 -24.05
C ASP A 237 3.61 0.64 -23.72
N GLN A 238 4.39 1.68 -23.43
CA GLN A 238 3.89 3.02 -23.07
C GLN A 238 3.11 3.71 -24.20
N SER A 239 3.17 3.20 -25.44
CA SER A 239 2.40 3.73 -26.56
C SER A 239 1.04 3.04 -26.73
N ASN A 240 0.83 1.90 -26.09
CA ASN A 240 -0.39 1.10 -26.20
C ASN A 240 -1.49 1.64 -25.27
N ASP A 241 -2.70 1.85 -25.78
CA ASP A 241 -3.86 2.31 -25.00
C ASP A 241 -4.24 1.35 -23.85
N SER A 242 -3.81 0.09 -23.93
CA SER A 242 -3.98 -0.91 -22.87
C SER A 242 -2.85 -0.96 -21.84
N CYS A 243 -1.90 -0.02 -21.89
CA CYS A 243 -0.80 0.11 -20.94
C CYS A 243 -1.31 0.09 -19.49
N THR A 244 -0.65 -0.69 -18.65
CA THR A 244 -1.00 -0.87 -17.22
C THR A 244 0.00 -0.18 -16.28
N LEU A 245 0.90 0.63 -16.84
CA LEU A 245 1.94 1.31 -16.08
C LEU A 245 1.45 2.60 -15.42
N PHE A 246 1.81 2.74 -14.15
CA PHE A 246 1.60 3.93 -13.35
C PHE A 246 2.90 4.37 -12.70
N LYS A 247 2.98 5.65 -12.34
CA LYS A 247 4.04 6.22 -11.50
C LYS A 247 3.43 6.79 -10.22
N LEU A 248 3.93 6.37 -9.07
CA LEU A 248 3.59 6.95 -7.76
C LEU A 248 4.63 8.03 -7.43
N ILE A 249 4.15 9.25 -7.25
CA ILE A 249 4.99 10.44 -7.01
C ILE A 249 4.72 10.92 -5.60
N SER A 250 5.73 10.85 -4.74
CA SER A 250 5.61 11.29 -3.34
C SER A 250 5.45 12.81 -3.25
N LEU A 251 4.49 13.26 -2.45
CA LEU A 251 4.29 14.66 -2.08
C LEU A 251 4.80 14.96 -0.67
N ASP A 252 4.69 13.98 0.22
CA ASP A 252 5.14 14.00 1.59
C ASP A 252 5.46 12.56 2.03
N ASP A 253 6.74 12.26 2.23
CA ASP A 253 7.20 10.92 2.64
C ASP A 253 6.74 10.57 4.06
N ALA A 254 6.62 11.56 4.96
CA ALA A 254 6.25 11.31 6.35
C ALA A 254 4.76 10.95 6.46
N GLU A 255 3.92 11.63 5.67
CA GLU A 255 2.48 11.39 5.63
C GLU A 255 2.07 10.34 4.57
N SER A 256 3.03 9.80 3.80
CA SER A 256 2.80 8.82 2.73
C SER A 256 1.77 9.29 1.70
N ILE A 257 1.78 10.57 1.36
CA ILE A 257 0.85 11.17 0.40
C ILE A 257 1.47 11.13 -0.99
N VAL A 258 0.73 10.62 -1.97
CA VAL A 258 1.19 10.49 -3.35
C VAL A 258 0.20 11.09 -4.35
N ARG A 259 0.72 11.47 -5.53
CA ARG A 259 -0.04 11.49 -6.77
C ARG A 259 0.24 10.23 -7.57
N ILE A 260 -0.75 9.76 -8.30
CA ILE A 260 -0.60 8.63 -9.21
C ILE A 260 -0.77 9.15 -10.62
N ARG A 261 0.19 8.85 -11.50
CA ARG A 261 0.16 9.23 -12.91
C ARG A 261 0.04 7.99 -13.78
N HIS A 262 -0.91 7.97 -14.71
CA HIS A 262 -0.98 6.94 -15.74
C HIS A 262 0.06 7.24 -16.82
N VAL A 263 0.89 6.26 -17.15
CA VAL A 263 2.10 6.48 -17.96
C VAL A 263 1.75 6.81 -19.42
N GLN A 264 0.89 6.02 -20.05
CA GLN A 264 0.57 6.20 -21.47
C GLN A 264 -0.14 7.53 -21.75
N SER A 265 -1.15 7.87 -20.94
CA SER A 265 -1.90 9.12 -21.15
C SER A 265 -1.21 10.34 -20.57
N LYS A 266 -0.13 10.15 -19.78
CA LYS A 266 0.61 11.20 -19.06
C LYS A 266 -0.20 12.00 -18.05
N ARG A 267 -1.42 11.56 -17.74
CA ARG A 267 -2.38 12.25 -16.87
C ARG A 267 -2.36 11.71 -15.44
N TYR A 268 -2.58 12.60 -14.49
CA TYR A 268 -2.78 12.28 -13.09
C TYR A 268 -4.18 11.72 -12.84
N LEU A 269 -4.24 10.76 -11.94
CA LEU A 269 -5.49 10.17 -11.47
C LEU A 269 -6.19 11.20 -10.59
N ARG A 270 -7.47 11.46 -10.86
CA ARG A 270 -8.33 12.35 -10.11
C ARG A 270 -9.62 11.65 -9.69
N ILE A 271 -10.14 12.02 -8.54
CA ILE A 271 -11.44 11.58 -8.05
C ILE A 271 -12.52 12.50 -8.63
N MET A 272 -13.44 11.91 -9.40
CA MET A 272 -14.49 12.64 -10.10
C MET A 272 -15.64 13.01 -9.18
N ASP A 273 -16.07 14.27 -9.23
CA ASP A 273 -17.21 14.76 -8.47
C ASP A 273 -18.50 14.00 -8.79
N GLY A 274 -19.34 13.84 -7.75
CA GLY A 274 -20.63 13.14 -7.81
C GLY A 274 -20.51 11.62 -7.88
N THR A 275 -19.58 11.08 -8.68
CA THR A 275 -19.41 9.62 -8.84
C THR A 275 -18.39 9.01 -7.89
N TRP A 276 -17.43 9.80 -7.41
CA TRP A 276 -16.27 9.37 -6.61
C TRP A 276 -15.39 8.33 -7.31
N ARG A 277 -15.50 8.21 -8.64
CA ARG A 277 -14.68 7.31 -9.45
C ARG A 277 -13.33 7.94 -9.74
N VAL A 278 -12.33 7.11 -9.98
CA VAL A 278 -10.99 7.57 -10.36
C VAL A 278 -10.83 7.57 -11.87
N SER A 279 -10.33 8.67 -12.42
CA SER A 279 -10.04 8.84 -13.86
C SER A 279 -8.67 9.48 -14.08
N ALA A 280 -7.96 9.11 -15.15
CA ALA A 280 -6.75 9.78 -15.60
C ALA A 280 -7.11 11.03 -16.42
N GLU A 281 -7.31 12.15 -15.73
CA GLU A 281 -8.06 13.29 -16.28
C GLU A 281 -7.19 14.38 -16.91
N SER A 282 -6.13 14.81 -16.22
CA SER A 282 -5.32 15.98 -16.63
C SER A 282 -3.83 15.77 -16.39
N GLU A 283 -3.00 16.42 -17.21
CA GLU A 283 -1.54 16.49 -17.02
C GLU A 283 -1.16 17.49 -15.91
N ASP A 284 -2.07 18.37 -15.52
CA ASP A 284 -1.88 19.34 -14.44
C ASP A 284 -2.30 18.75 -13.09
N PHE A 285 -1.87 19.41 -12.01
CA PHE A 285 -2.30 19.10 -10.66
C PHE A 285 -3.72 19.63 -10.37
N ASP A 286 -4.39 19.04 -9.39
CA ASP A 286 -5.73 19.44 -8.96
C ASP A 286 -5.66 20.34 -7.71
N ASP A 287 -6.18 21.56 -7.82
CA ASP A 287 -6.18 22.53 -6.72
C ASP A 287 -7.08 22.10 -5.54
N SER A 288 -7.98 21.13 -5.76
CA SER A 288 -8.92 20.62 -4.74
C SER A 288 -8.47 19.32 -4.08
N SER A 289 -7.20 18.95 -4.25
CA SER A 289 -6.57 17.74 -3.67
C SER A 289 -7.24 16.43 -4.09
N ARG A 290 -7.99 16.41 -5.19
CA ARG A 290 -8.67 15.20 -5.69
C ARG A 290 -7.73 14.26 -6.44
N ASP A 291 -6.51 14.70 -6.69
CA ASP A 291 -5.41 13.91 -7.25
C ASP A 291 -4.46 13.32 -6.19
N MET A 292 -4.75 13.57 -4.91
CA MET A 292 -3.93 13.14 -3.78
C MET A 292 -4.52 11.90 -3.12
N PHE A 293 -3.65 10.95 -2.81
CA PHE A 293 -4.00 9.71 -2.10
C PHE A 293 -3.00 9.47 -0.97
N THR A 294 -3.51 9.12 0.21
CA THR A 294 -2.66 8.55 1.27
C THR A 294 -2.45 7.07 0.97
N VAL A 295 -1.20 6.66 0.81
CA VAL A 295 -0.81 5.25 0.69
C VAL A 295 -0.70 4.68 2.09
N ILE A 296 -1.43 3.59 2.34
CA ILE A 296 -1.32 2.84 3.58
C ILE A 296 -0.81 1.45 3.25
N ASP A 297 0.31 1.07 3.85
CA ASP A 297 0.83 -0.30 3.78
C ASP A 297 -0.19 -1.26 4.41
N TRP A 298 -0.73 -2.19 3.61
CA TRP A 298 -1.73 -3.16 4.05
C TRP A 298 -1.24 -4.06 5.20
N GLU A 299 0.07 -4.23 5.37
CA GLU A 299 0.63 -5.05 6.45
C GLU A 299 0.64 -4.35 7.80
N THR A 300 0.48 -3.02 7.84
CA THR A 300 0.57 -2.22 9.06
C THR A 300 -0.69 -2.22 9.93
N PRO A 301 -1.94 -2.16 9.39
CA PRO A 301 -3.13 -2.20 10.22
C PRO A 301 -3.29 -3.55 10.92
N VAL A 302 -3.56 -3.53 12.22
CA VAL A 302 -3.86 -4.75 12.98
C VAL A 302 -5.36 -5.02 12.99
N ILE A 303 -5.79 -6.12 12.35
CA ILE A 303 -7.14 -6.64 12.52
C ILE A 303 -7.15 -7.60 13.69
N LEU A 304 -7.88 -7.21 14.72
CA LEU A 304 -8.28 -8.13 15.77
C LEU A 304 -9.60 -8.81 15.38
N PRO A 305 -9.75 -10.12 15.62
CA PRO A 305 -11.04 -10.79 15.57
C PRO A 305 -12.10 -10.07 16.41
N LYS A 306 -13.37 -10.29 16.08
CA LYS A 306 -14.49 -9.67 16.81
C LYS A 306 -14.42 -9.95 18.32
N TYR A 307 -13.96 -11.14 18.69
CA TYR A 307 -13.74 -11.55 20.08
C TYR A 307 -12.28 -11.94 20.28
N VAL A 308 -11.66 -11.40 21.34
CA VAL A 308 -10.27 -11.68 21.68
C VAL A 308 -10.09 -11.85 23.19
N ALA A 309 -9.04 -12.54 23.59
CA ALA A 309 -8.48 -12.56 24.92
C ALA A 309 -7.07 -11.97 24.86
N PHE A 310 -6.73 -11.12 25.83
CA PHE A 310 -5.39 -10.55 25.94
C PHE A 310 -4.64 -11.23 27.09
N LYS A 311 -3.43 -11.70 26.82
CA LYS A 311 -2.57 -12.33 27.82
C LYS A 311 -1.34 -11.47 28.06
N GLY A 312 -1.09 -11.17 29.33
CA GLY A 312 0.00 -10.32 29.79
C GLY A 312 1.34 -11.04 29.86
N SER A 313 2.39 -10.30 30.21
CA SER A 313 3.74 -10.82 30.39
C SER A 313 3.90 -11.78 31.60
N ASP A 314 2.90 -11.81 32.48
CA ASP A 314 2.77 -12.72 33.62
C ASP A 314 2.03 -14.02 33.27
N ASN A 315 1.74 -14.25 31.99
CA ASN A 315 0.94 -15.38 31.47
C ASN A 315 -0.50 -15.44 32.00
N GLN A 316 -1.02 -14.36 32.58
CA GLN A 316 -2.43 -14.27 32.97
C GLN A 316 -3.23 -13.55 31.89
N TYR A 317 -4.48 -13.95 31.74
CA TYR A 317 -5.46 -13.27 30.91
C TYR A 317 -5.98 -12.02 31.61
N LEU A 318 -6.16 -10.98 30.81
CA LEU A 318 -6.84 -9.75 31.19
C LEU A 318 -8.34 -10.04 31.30
N CYS A 319 -8.90 -9.88 32.49
CA CYS A 319 -10.31 -10.07 32.76
C CYS A 319 -10.93 -8.83 33.41
N LEU A 320 -12.24 -8.68 33.22
CA LEU A 320 -13.05 -7.73 33.98
C LEU A 320 -12.99 -8.10 35.47
N GLY A 321 -12.69 -7.10 36.30
CA GLY A 321 -12.70 -7.22 37.75
C GLY A 321 -13.14 -5.92 38.41
N ASP A 322 -12.96 -5.86 39.72
CA ASP A 322 -13.32 -4.71 40.54
C ASP A 322 -12.18 -4.39 41.50
N ILE A 323 -11.93 -3.09 41.71
CA ILE A 323 -11.08 -2.57 42.78
C ILE A 323 -11.86 -1.47 43.48
N ASP A 324 -12.18 -1.68 44.75
CA ASP A 324 -12.88 -0.70 45.60
C ASP A 324 -14.20 -0.19 44.98
N GLY A 325 -14.95 -1.06 44.30
CA GLY A 325 -16.22 -0.73 43.63
C GLY A 325 -16.05 -0.06 42.25
N ILE A 326 -14.81 0.02 41.74
CA ILE A 326 -14.50 0.60 40.44
C ILE A 326 -14.24 -0.54 39.44
N PRO A 327 -15.06 -0.66 38.38
CA PRO A 327 -14.88 -1.69 37.36
C PRO A 327 -13.62 -1.41 36.54
N CYS A 328 -12.67 -2.35 36.57
CA CYS A 328 -11.39 -2.26 35.91
C CYS A 328 -10.99 -3.58 35.25
N LEU A 329 -9.86 -3.59 34.55
CA LEU A 329 -9.35 -4.79 33.87
C LEU A 329 -8.04 -5.22 34.49
N ARG A 330 -7.96 -6.48 34.92
CA ARG A 330 -6.82 -7.04 35.65
C ARG A 330 -6.29 -8.29 34.97
N PHE A 331 -4.98 -8.43 34.91
CA PHE A 331 -4.32 -9.69 34.58
C PHE A 331 -4.41 -10.59 35.81
N ALA A 332 -5.47 -11.41 35.87
CA ALA A 332 -5.86 -12.13 37.09
C ALA A 332 -6.42 -13.54 36.85
N SER A 333 -6.69 -13.92 35.59
CA SER A 333 -7.25 -15.24 35.26
C SER A 333 -6.22 -16.08 34.51
N ASP A 334 -6.15 -17.37 34.79
CA ASP A 334 -5.36 -18.35 34.04
C ASP A 334 -6.20 -19.19 33.07
N ASP A 335 -7.53 -19.01 33.08
CA ASP A 335 -8.50 -19.71 32.23
C ASP A 335 -9.13 -18.76 31.21
N ILE A 336 -8.88 -19.02 29.93
CA ILE A 336 -9.48 -18.25 28.81
C ILE A 336 -11.01 -18.36 28.76
N GLY A 337 -11.58 -19.41 29.37
CA GLY A 337 -13.02 -19.64 29.46
C GLY A 337 -13.74 -18.78 30.49
N ASP A 338 -13.01 -18.04 31.34
CA ASP A 338 -13.61 -17.15 32.32
C ASP A 338 -14.44 -16.03 31.64
N SER A 339 -15.66 -15.84 32.13
CA SER A 339 -16.63 -14.86 31.66
C SER A 339 -16.12 -13.41 31.64
N GLY A 340 -15.10 -13.09 32.44
CA GLY A 340 -14.46 -11.78 32.45
C GLY A 340 -13.40 -11.58 31.36
N VAL A 341 -12.87 -12.64 30.74
CA VAL A 341 -11.69 -12.61 29.85
C VAL A 341 -12.02 -12.21 28.43
N THR A 342 -13.18 -12.64 27.91
CA THR A 342 -13.54 -12.37 26.52
C THR A 342 -13.81 -10.88 26.31
N MET A 343 -13.06 -10.28 25.39
CA MET A 343 -13.21 -8.88 24.97
C MET A 343 -13.82 -8.82 23.57
N GLU A 344 -14.73 -7.87 23.36
CA GLU A 344 -15.37 -7.59 22.09
C GLU A 344 -14.75 -6.34 21.45
N ILE A 345 -14.35 -6.46 20.19
CA ILE A 345 -13.67 -5.42 19.41
C ILE A 345 -14.67 -4.66 18.53
N PHE A 346 -14.54 -3.34 18.51
CA PHE A 346 -15.30 -2.42 17.66
C PHE A 346 -14.32 -1.54 16.90
N MET A 347 -14.03 -1.96 15.67
CA MET A 347 -13.11 -1.25 14.78
C MET A 347 -13.81 -0.05 14.12
N ASN A 348 -13.10 1.07 14.02
CA ASN A 348 -13.51 2.22 13.22
C ASN A 348 -12.90 2.16 11.80
N LYS A 349 -13.28 3.10 10.94
CA LYS A 349 -12.83 3.11 9.53
C LYS A 349 -11.31 3.10 9.35
N ASP A 350 -10.58 3.75 10.26
CA ASP A 350 -9.12 3.90 10.22
C ASP A 350 -8.36 2.75 10.93
N GLY A 351 -9.04 1.66 11.29
CA GLY A 351 -8.43 0.50 11.95
C GLY A 351 -8.17 0.66 13.46
N ASN A 352 -8.49 1.82 14.04
CA ASN A 352 -8.47 1.99 15.50
C ASN A 352 -9.68 1.29 16.12
N ILE A 353 -9.57 0.92 17.39
CA ILE A 353 -10.54 0.05 18.06
C ILE A 353 -11.07 0.67 19.34
N ARG A 354 -12.33 0.37 19.62
CA ARG A 354 -12.91 0.42 20.97
C ARG A 354 -13.11 -1.02 21.46
N ILE A 355 -12.95 -1.21 22.75
CA ILE A 355 -12.94 -2.54 23.38
C ILE A 355 -13.94 -2.51 24.54
N LYS A 356 -14.69 -3.59 24.72
CA LYS A 356 -15.45 -3.85 25.94
C LYS A 356 -15.36 -5.32 26.34
N PRO A 357 -15.44 -5.68 27.63
CA PRO A 357 -15.69 -7.06 28.01
C PRO A 357 -17.01 -7.55 27.43
N ALA A 358 -17.08 -8.79 26.97
CA ALA A 358 -18.32 -9.38 26.44
C ALA A 358 -19.42 -9.49 27.50
N SER A 359 -19.03 -9.62 28.78
CA SER A 359 -19.93 -9.62 29.94
C SER A 359 -20.42 -8.23 30.37
N SER A 360 -19.96 -7.15 29.71
CA SER A 360 -20.33 -5.76 30.01
C SER A 360 -20.85 -5.01 28.78
N ASN A 361 -21.70 -4.02 29.05
CA ASN A 361 -22.15 -3.04 28.05
C ASN A 361 -21.30 -1.76 28.05
N LYS A 362 -20.29 -1.68 28.94
CA LYS A 362 -19.42 -0.51 29.09
C LYS A 362 -18.07 -0.72 28.40
N PHE A 363 -17.57 0.31 27.76
CA PHE A 363 -16.33 0.32 27.00
C PHE A 363 -15.13 0.72 27.86
N TRP A 364 -13.96 0.28 27.42
CA TRP A 364 -12.67 0.69 27.95
C TRP A 364 -12.51 2.20 27.79
N ARG A 365 -12.08 2.86 28.86
CA ARG A 365 -11.74 4.27 28.85
C ARG A 365 -10.51 4.50 29.72
N ARG A 366 -9.53 5.19 29.16
CA ARG A 366 -8.41 5.70 29.95
C ARG A 366 -8.92 6.79 30.91
N SER A 367 -8.61 6.64 32.20
CA SER A 367 -8.82 7.65 33.24
C SER A 367 -7.50 7.85 33.97
N SER A 368 -6.88 9.03 33.80
CA SER A 368 -5.47 9.24 34.15
C SER A 368 -4.60 8.18 33.45
N ASP A 369 -3.81 7.36 34.16
CA ASP A 369 -3.04 6.29 33.53
C ASP A 369 -3.78 4.94 33.52
N SER A 370 -4.88 4.78 34.24
CA SER A 370 -5.59 3.50 34.37
C SER A 370 -6.65 3.33 33.27
N VAL A 371 -6.97 2.09 32.90
CA VAL A 371 -8.09 1.80 31.99
C VAL A 371 -9.26 1.24 32.80
N LEU A 372 -10.38 1.96 32.75
CA LEU A 372 -11.64 1.61 33.41
C LEU A 372 -12.65 1.05 32.41
N VAL A 373 -13.72 0.44 32.93
CA VAL A 373 -14.82 -0.12 32.12
C VAL A 373 -16.13 0.59 32.45
N ASP A 374 -16.21 1.87 32.08
CA ASP A 374 -17.30 2.77 32.52
C ASP A 374 -17.93 3.62 31.41
N SER A 375 -17.37 3.60 30.19
CA SER A 375 -17.85 4.44 29.10
C SER A 375 -19.05 3.83 28.38
N ASP A 376 -20.04 4.67 28.02
CA ASP A 376 -21.09 4.30 27.09
C ASP A 376 -20.66 4.54 25.64
N TYR A 377 -21.32 3.88 24.69
CA TYR A 377 -20.96 4.00 23.27
C TYR A 377 -21.15 5.45 22.76
N THR A 378 -22.28 6.08 23.07
CA THR A 378 -22.62 7.42 22.57
C THR A 378 -21.68 8.51 23.10
N SER A 379 -21.29 8.44 24.38
CA SER A 379 -20.31 9.36 24.98
C SER A 379 -18.87 9.08 24.53
N SER A 380 -18.60 7.90 23.96
CA SER A 380 -17.26 7.51 23.50
C SER A 380 -16.90 7.98 22.10
N ILE A 381 -17.88 8.36 21.26
CA ILE A 381 -17.67 8.57 19.81
C ILE A 381 -16.54 9.57 19.50
N ASN A 382 -16.47 10.66 20.27
CA ASN A 382 -15.43 11.69 20.13
C ASN A 382 -14.37 11.65 21.26
N ASN A 383 -14.46 10.68 22.17
CA ASN A 383 -13.54 10.58 23.29
C ASN A 383 -12.31 9.73 22.92
N MET A 384 -11.18 10.40 22.72
CA MET A 384 -9.90 9.78 22.38
C MET A 384 -9.38 8.82 23.47
N ASP A 385 -9.81 8.98 24.72
CA ASP A 385 -9.45 8.06 25.81
C ASP A 385 -10.08 6.67 25.66
N THR A 386 -11.12 6.54 24.84
CA THR A 386 -11.77 5.25 24.55
C THR A 386 -11.22 4.57 23.31
N LEU A 387 -10.36 5.27 22.55
CA LEU A 387 -9.86 4.82 21.27
C LEU A 387 -8.43 4.30 21.40
N PHE A 388 -8.22 3.08 20.92
CA PHE A 388 -6.94 2.40 20.98
C PHE A 388 -6.46 2.06 19.57
N ARG A 389 -5.16 2.15 19.33
CA ARG A 389 -4.52 1.68 18.11
C ARG A 389 -3.74 0.41 18.41
N PRO A 390 -4.15 -0.74 17.85
CA PRO A 390 -3.34 -1.95 17.92
C PRO A 390 -2.13 -1.82 16.99
N VAL A 391 -0.96 -2.17 17.48
CA VAL A 391 0.31 -2.16 16.74
C VAL A 391 0.89 -3.57 16.74
N LYS A 392 1.21 -4.10 15.56
CA LYS A 392 1.73 -5.47 15.42
C LYS A 392 3.13 -5.55 16.01
N VAL A 393 3.36 -6.52 16.89
CA VAL A 393 4.71 -6.85 17.39
C VAL A 393 5.24 -8.09 16.68
N ASN A 394 4.39 -9.11 16.51
CA ASN A 394 4.66 -10.31 15.73
C ASN A 394 3.33 -10.99 15.34
N ASP A 395 3.36 -12.26 14.93
CA ASP A 395 2.21 -13.00 14.41
C ASP A 395 1.02 -13.16 15.39
N ASN A 396 1.25 -13.13 16.70
CA ASN A 396 0.18 -13.28 17.73
C ASN A 396 0.27 -12.27 18.87
N THR A 397 1.21 -11.32 18.81
CA THR A 397 1.46 -10.34 19.88
C THR A 397 1.28 -8.94 19.33
N ILE A 398 0.61 -8.10 20.12
CA ILE A 398 0.39 -6.68 19.81
C ILE A 398 0.87 -5.78 20.95
N ALA A 399 0.93 -4.48 20.68
CA ALA A 399 0.87 -3.44 21.69
C ALA A 399 -0.39 -2.59 21.46
N LEU A 400 -0.98 -2.05 22.53
CA LEU A 400 -2.16 -1.18 22.44
C LEU A 400 -1.79 0.25 22.82
N LEU A 401 -1.80 1.16 21.84
CA LEU A 401 -1.60 2.59 22.06
C LEU A 401 -2.95 3.25 22.38
N ASN A 402 -3.07 3.98 23.49
CA ASN A 402 -4.25 4.82 23.73
C ASN A 402 -4.07 6.17 23.01
N LEU A 403 -5.07 6.61 22.26
CA LEU A 403 -4.97 7.85 21.47
C LEU A 403 -5.27 9.12 22.27
N GLY A 404 -5.77 9.00 23.51
CA GLY A 404 -6.01 10.13 24.39
C GLY A 404 -4.74 10.69 25.05
N ASN A 405 -3.75 9.84 25.30
CA ASN A 405 -2.45 10.26 25.85
C ASN A 405 -1.23 9.84 25.01
N ASN A 406 -1.44 9.16 23.88
CA ASN A 406 -0.40 8.63 23.00
C ASN A 406 0.62 7.74 23.73
N LYS A 407 0.16 6.92 24.69
CA LYS A 407 0.98 5.94 25.42
C LYS A 407 0.47 4.52 25.26
N PHE A 408 1.41 3.58 25.25
CA PHE A 408 1.15 2.15 25.19
C PHE A 408 0.68 1.60 26.54
N CYS A 409 -0.25 0.67 26.45
CA CYS A 409 -0.81 -0.06 27.58
C CYS A 409 0.17 -1.10 28.10
N LYS A 410 0.37 -1.15 29.41
CA LYS A 410 1.11 -2.20 30.12
C LYS A 410 0.33 -2.69 31.34
N ARG A 411 0.75 -3.83 31.88
CA ARG A 411 0.36 -4.28 33.22
C ARG A 411 0.99 -3.37 34.29
N ASN A 412 0.17 -2.85 35.19
CA ASN A 412 0.60 -2.16 36.39
C ASN A 412 1.09 -3.18 37.43
N GLU A 413 2.30 -3.05 37.95
CA GLU A 413 2.89 -4.03 38.86
C GLU A 413 2.18 -4.11 40.22
N LYS A 414 1.57 -3.01 40.69
CA LYS A 414 0.92 -2.94 42.00
C LYS A 414 -0.49 -3.53 41.97
N THR A 415 -1.28 -3.16 40.96
CA THR A 415 -2.70 -3.53 40.88
C THR A 415 -2.97 -4.71 39.94
N SER A 416 -1.98 -5.07 39.11
CA SER A 416 -2.15 -5.95 37.94
C SER A 416 -3.16 -5.42 36.92
N CYS A 417 -3.57 -4.15 37.01
CA CYS A 417 -4.48 -3.55 36.04
C CYS A 417 -3.77 -3.17 34.74
N ILE A 418 -4.50 -3.11 33.64
CA ILE A 418 -3.98 -2.49 32.42
C ILE A 418 -3.97 -0.95 32.55
N SER A 419 -2.88 -0.34 32.08
CA SER A 419 -2.60 1.11 32.24
C SER A 419 -1.79 1.66 31.07
N ALA A 420 -2.14 2.85 30.55
CA ALA A 420 -1.49 3.48 29.39
C ALA A 420 -0.35 4.42 29.82
N GLN A 421 0.88 3.89 29.94
CA GLN A 421 1.98 4.57 30.64
C GLN A 421 3.26 4.78 29.82
N LEU A 422 3.56 3.92 28.85
CA LEU A 422 4.87 3.89 28.20
C LEU A 422 4.84 4.55 26.81
N PRO A 423 5.83 5.37 26.43
CA PRO A 423 5.86 6.03 25.13
C PRO A 423 6.35 5.13 23.99
N SER A 424 6.82 3.91 24.29
CA SER A 424 7.42 3.01 23.31
C SER A 424 7.10 1.54 23.58
N ILE A 425 7.35 0.68 22.59
CA ILE A 425 7.07 -0.76 22.66
C ILE A 425 8.19 -1.48 23.41
N THR A 426 8.06 -1.58 24.73
CA THR A 426 8.95 -2.36 25.60
C THR A 426 8.45 -3.79 25.78
N LYS A 427 9.11 -4.61 26.62
CA LYS A 427 8.65 -5.98 26.91
C LYS A 427 7.30 -6.01 27.63
N GLU A 428 7.04 -5.00 28.47
CA GLU A 428 5.88 -4.93 29.36
C GLU A 428 4.58 -4.53 28.66
N VAL A 429 4.65 -3.93 27.47
CA VAL A 429 3.46 -3.53 26.69
C VAL A 429 2.95 -4.64 25.77
N LYS A 430 3.69 -5.74 25.66
CA LYS A 430 3.38 -6.84 24.75
C LYS A 430 2.20 -7.63 25.30
N LEU A 431 1.14 -7.70 24.51
CA LEU A 431 -0.06 -8.46 24.79
C LEU A 431 -0.19 -9.57 23.75
N GLN A 432 -0.14 -10.81 24.22
CA GLN A 432 -0.47 -11.94 23.36
C GLN A 432 -1.99 -11.95 23.13
N VAL A 433 -2.39 -12.12 21.88
CA VAL A 433 -3.78 -12.16 21.45
C VAL A 433 -4.17 -13.60 21.17
N GLU A 434 -5.26 -14.03 21.76
CA GLU A 434 -5.88 -15.34 21.51
C GLU A 434 -7.35 -15.17 21.16
N GLU A 435 -7.90 -16.07 20.34
CA GLU A 435 -9.33 -16.11 20.08
C GLU A 435 -9.99 -16.97 21.17
N PRO A 436 -10.92 -16.43 21.99
CA PRO A 436 -11.59 -17.17 23.05
C PRO A 436 -12.70 -18.06 22.48
N VAL A 437 -12.30 -19.00 21.63
CA VAL A 437 -13.16 -20.00 21.00
C VAL A 437 -12.82 -21.39 21.52
N LEU A 438 -13.83 -22.13 21.94
CA LEU A 438 -13.73 -23.52 22.38
C LEU A 438 -13.47 -24.46 21.19
N GLY A 439 -14.00 -24.12 20.02
CA GLY A 439 -13.79 -24.90 18.80
C GLY A 439 -14.26 -24.19 17.55
N ARG A 440 -13.57 -24.46 16.44
CA ARG A 440 -13.82 -23.85 15.12
C ARG A 440 -14.08 -24.90 14.07
N LYS A 441 -15.09 -24.66 13.22
CA LYS A 441 -15.37 -25.44 12.01
C LYS A 441 -15.41 -24.51 10.80
N ILE A 442 -14.66 -24.88 9.77
CA ILE A 442 -14.62 -24.16 8.49
C ILE A 442 -15.26 -25.06 7.44
N PHE A 443 -16.21 -24.52 6.67
CA PHE A 443 -16.97 -25.28 5.68
C PHE A 443 -17.48 -24.37 4.56
N GLY A 444 -18.03 -24.97 3.49
CA GLY A 444 -18.64 -24.22 2.40
C GLY A 444 -17.65 -23.33 1.64
N VAL A 445 -16.39 -23.77 1.49
CA VAL A 445 -15.37 -23.07 0.71
C VAL A 445 -15.85 -22.94 -0.75
N LYS A 446 -15.82 -21.71 -1.27
CA LYS A 446 -16.19 -21.38 -2.65
C LYS A 446 -15.04 -20.62 -3.29
N TYR A 447 -14.49 -21.18 -4.36
CA TYR A 447 -13.43 -20.58 -5.16
C TYR A 447 -14.03 -19.77 -6.32
N ASP A 448 -13.43 -18.61 -6.58
CA ASP A 448 -13.77 -17.72 -7.68
C ASP A 448 -12.79 -17.95 -8.84
N LEU A 449 -13.05 -18.98 -9.64
CA LEU A 449 -12.17 -19.42 -10.72
C LEU A 449 -12.09 -18.41 -11.88
N ASP A 450 -13.15 -17.65 -12.12
CA ASP A 450 -13.20 -16.62 -13.17
C ASP A 450 -12.17 -15.50 -12.91
N ASN A 451 -11.85 -15.30 -11.63
CA ASN A 451 -10.87 -14.33 -11.14
C ASN A 451 -9.54 -14.99 -10.71
N ALA A 452 -9.28 -16.22 -11.15
CA ALA A 452 -7.99 -16.86 -10.91
C ALA A 452 -6.87 -16.18 -11.73
N ARG A 453 -5.67 -16.13 -11.14
CA ARG A 453 -4.42 -15.73 -11.78
C ARG A 453 -3.55 -16.95 -11.99
N ILE A 454 -2.87 -17.02 -13.14
CA ILE A 454 -1.77 -17.96 -13.39
C ILE A 454 -0.51 -17.13 -13.66
N TYR A 455 0.61 -17.49 -13.03
CA TYR A 455 1.88 -16.75 -13.12
C TYR A 455 3.07 -17.68 -12.81
N ASP A 456 4.29 -17.14 -12.90
CA ASP A 456 5.56 -17.88 -12.71
C ASP A 456 5.62 -19.17 -13.54
N GLU A 457 5.17 -19.06 -14.79
CA GLU A 457 5.07 -20.17 -15.72
C GLU A 457 6.44 -20.49 -16.36
N GLU A 458 6.99 -21.66 -16.06
CA GLU A 458 8.29 -22.13 -16.58
C GLU A 458 8.18 -23.53 -17.19
N VAL A 459 8.82 -23.76 -18.33
CA VAL A 459 8.90 -25.06 -18.99
C VAL A 459 10.16 -25.79 -18.53
N GLN A 460 10.01 -27.01 -17.98
CA GLN A 460 11.12 -27.77 -17.41
C GLN A 460 11.12 -29.23 -17.92
N VAL A 461 12.31 -29.79 -18.12
CA VAL A 461 12.48 -31.25 -18.34
C VAL A 461 12.37 -31.94 -16.98
N VAL A 462 11.28 -32.67 -16.75
CA VAL A 462 10.97 -33.31 -15.46
C VAL A 462 11.46 -34.76 -15.38
N ALA A 463 11.61 -35.44 -16.52
CA ALA A 463 12.25 -36.74 -16.60
C ALA A 463 13.02 -36.88 -17.92
N ARG A 464 14.09 -37.66 -17.90
CA ARG A 464 14.87 -38.02 -19.09
C ARG A 464 15.24 -39.49 -19.01
N ASN A 465 14.98 -40.22 -20.10
CA ASN A 465 15.49 -41.57 -20.26
C ASN A 465 15.72 -41.87 -21.74
N SER A 466 16.32 -43.01 -22.08
CA SER A 466 16.66 -43.35 -23.46
C SER A 466 16.47 -44.83 -23.74
N ALA A 467 16.24 -45.15 -25.01
CA ALA A 467 16.30 -46.51 -25.53
C ALA A 467 17.28 -46.55 -26.71
N SER A 468 18.04 -47.65 -26.80
CA SER A 468 19.05 -47.86 -27.84
C SER A 468 18.71 -49.10 -28.64
N ASN A 469 18.80 -48.99 -29.97
CA ASN A 469 18.61 -50.10 -30.89
C ASN A 469 19.93 -50.42 -31.60
N TYR A 470 20.52 -51.55 -31.22
CA TYR A 470 21.78 -52.05 -31.79
C TYR A 470 21.57 -53.00 -32.97
N THR A 471 20.33 -53.13 -33.45
CA THR A 471 20.01 -53.98 -34.59
C THR A 471 20.04 -53.19 -35.90
N ASN A 472 19.98 -53.91 -37.02
CA ASN A 472 19.93 -53.34 -38.37
C ASN A 472 18.49 -53.04 -38.83
N GLN A 473 17.48 -53.19 -37.97
CA GLN A 473 16.06 -52.93 -38.28
C GLN A 473 15.47 -51.97 -37.26
N ALA A 474 14.48 -51.17 -37.63
CA ALA A 474 13.83 -50.26 -36.69
C ALA A 474 12.96 -51.05 -35.70
N GLU A 475 13.05 -50.72 -34.41
CA GLU A 475 12.27 -51.36 -33.34
C GLU A 475 11.43 -50.33 -32.58
N THR A 476 10.34 -50.75 -31.94
CA THR A 476 9.57 -49.90 -31.03
C THR A 476 9.89 -50.34 -29.61
N LEU A 477 10.44 -49.43 -28.81
CA LEU A 477 10.91 -49.71 -27.46
C LEU A 477 10.15 -48.84 -26.45
N ASP A 478 9.89 -49.42 -25.27
CA ASP A 478 9.29 -48.71 -24.14
C ASP A 478 10.37 -47.93 -23.39
N VAL A 479 10.19 -46.63 -23.27
CA VAL A 479 11.02 -45.75 -22.43
C VAL A 479 10.26 -45.42 -21.15
N LYS A 480 10.75 -45.93 -20.02
CA LYS A 480 10.17 -45.67 -18.69
C LYS A 480 10.70 -44.35 -18.15
N LEU A 481 9.80 -43.41 -17.93
CA LEU A 481 10.07 -42.10 -17.35
C LEU A 481 9.48 -42.05 -15.95
N CYS A 482 10.21 -41.40 -15.03
CA CYS A 482 9.79 -41.26 -13.65
C CYS A 482 10.18 -39.86 -13.16
N TYR A 483 9.23 -39.15 -12.56
CA TYR A 483 9.49 -37.87 -11.92
C TYR A 483 8.69 -37.72 -10.63
N THR A 484 9.13 -36.81 -9.77
CA THR A 484 8.41 -36.46 -8.54
C THR A 484 7.54 -35.23 -8.82
N ASP A 485 6.23 -35.43 -8.92
CA ASP A 485 5.28 -34.33 -8.98
C ASP A 485 5.14 -33.70 -7.60
N THR A 486 5.46 -32.41 -7.48
CA THR A 486 5.41 -31.66 -6.23
C THR A 486 4.37 -30.57 -6.33
N LYS A 487 3.31 -30.70 -5.54
CA LYS A 487 2.21 -29.74 -5.44
C LYS A 487 2.31 -28.95 -4.15
N THR A 488 2.07 -27.65 -4.22
CA THR A 488 1.94 -26.79 -3.02
C THR A 488 0.55 -26.18 -2.95
N SER A 489 0.06 -26.00 -1.72
CA SER A 489 -1.22 -25.38 -1.45
C SER A 489 -1.16 -24.52 -0.18
N CYS A 490 -1.63 -23.29 -0.26
CA CYS A 490 -1.69 -22.34 0.85
C CYS A 490 -3.03 -21.60 0.83
N TRP A 491 -3.69 -21.52 1.98
CA TRP A 491 -4.92 -20.74 2.16
C TRP A 491 -4.62 -19.54 3.05
N MET A 492 -4.76 -18.35 2.47
CA MET A 492 -4.58 -17.08 3.15
C MET A 492 -5.94 -16.42 3.38
N VAL A 493 -6.07 -15.73 4.52
CA VAL A 493 -7.24 -14.91 4.84
C VAL A 493 -6.81 -13.47 5.14
N ASN A 494 -7.72 -12.52 4.93
CA ASN A 494 -7.49 -11.12 5.26
C ASN A 494 -7.46 -10.93 6.78
N GLY A 495 -6.27 -11.10 7.37
CA GLY A 495 -5.98 -10.85 8.77
C GLY A 495 -4.47 -10.64 8.93
N SER A 496 -4.06 -9.61 9.67
CA SER A 496 -2.65 -9.31 9.88
C SER A 496 -2.00 -10.13 11.00
N LEU A 497 -2.80 -10.79 11.85
CA LEU A 497 -2.33 -11.76 12.86
C LEU A 497 -2.55 -13.20 12.38
N LYS A 498 -1.57 -14.08 12.63
CA LYS A 498 -1.68 -15.51 12.35
C LYS A 498 -2.17 -16.25 13.59
N LEU A 499 -3.44 -16.05 13.91
CA LEU A 499 -4.10 -16.77 15.00
C LEU A 499 -4.46 -18.16 14.46
N GLY A 500 -3.85 -19.19 15.05
CA GLY A 500 -3.77 -20.56 14.53
C GLY A 500 -5.10 -21.18 14.10
N THR A 501 -5.53 -20.85 12.89
CA THR A 501 -6.79 -21.30 12.32
C THR A 501 -6.56 -22.63 11.63
N LYS A 502 -6.93 -23.71 12.33
CA LYS A 502 -6.86 -25.07 11.79
C LYS A 502 -8.20 -25.46 11.17
N GLY A 503 -8.18 -25.83 9.90
CA GLY A 503 -9.29 -26.46 9.22
C GLY A 503 -9.48 -27.88 9.75
N SER A 504 -10.65 -28.14 10.34
CA SER A 504 -11.02 -29.46 10.86
C SER A 504 -11.65 -30.38 9.80
N MET A 505 -11.86 -29.90 8.56
CA MET A 505 -12.51 -30.60 7.46
C MET A 505 -11.58 -30.75 6.26
N GLY A 506 -11.89 -31.72 5.40
CA GLY A 506 -11.22 -31.89 4.11
C GLY A 506 -11.71 -30.86 3.08
N PHE A 507 -10.79 -30.28 2.31
CA PHE A 507 -11.09 -29.31 1.25
C PHE A 507 -10.66 -29.85 -0.11
N SER A 508 -11.51 -29.71 -1.13
CA SER A 508 -11.02 -29.68 -2.51
C SER A 508 -10.23 -28.39 -2.72
N PHE A 509 -9.34 -28.38 -3.71
CA PHE A 509 -8.44 -27.25 -3.94
C PHE A 509 -8.21 -26.99 -5.43
N PRO A 510 -7.97 -25.72 -5.84
CA PRO A 510 -7.64 -25.39 -7.21
C PRO A 510 -6.29 -25.98 -7.66
N THR A 511 -6.24 -26.41 -8.92
CA THR A 511 -5.06 -26.95 -9.60
C THR A 511 -4.97 -26.44 -11.04
N LEU A 512 -3.75 -26.25 -11.53
CA LEU A 512 -3.52 -25.88 -12.93
C LEU A 512 -3.75 -27.08 -13.86
N PHE A 513 -4.55 -26.88 -14.91
CA PHE A 513 -4.82 -27.88 -15.94
C PHE A 513 -5.01 -27.21 -17.31
N ASN A 514 -4.31 -27.66 -18.36
CA ASN A 514 -4.48 -27.17 -19.75
C ASN A 514 -4.64 -25.64 -19.91
N ALA A 515 -3.82 -24.87 -19.17
CA ALA A 515 -3.83 -23.40 -19.14
C ALA A 515 -5.03 -22.72 -18.44
N SER A 516 -5.86 -23.47 -17.71
CA SER A 516 -6.89 -22.95 -16.81
C SER A 516 -6.65 -23.42 -15.36
N VAL A 517 -7.46 -22.90 -14.44
CA VAL A 517 -7.51 -23.38 -13.06
C VAL A 517 -8.82 -24.15 -12.87
N GLU A 518 -8.71 -25.39 -12.40
CA GLU A 518 -9.83 -26.28 -12.14
C GLU A 518 -9.82 -26.76 -10.69
N ILE A 519 -10.97 -27.23 -10.19
CA ILE A 519 -11.04 -27.82 -8.84
C ILE A 519 -10.59 -29.28 -8.90
N SER A 520 -9.60 -29.62 -8.09
CA SER A 520 -9.11 -30.97 -7.94
C SER A 520 -10.18 -31.93 -7.40
N CYS A 521 -10.19 -33.16 -7.91
CA CYS A 521 -10.94 -34.28 -7.34
C CYS A 521 -10.34 -34.80 -6.04
N GLU A 522 -9.11 -34.40 -5.70
CA GLU A 522 -8.45 -34.77 -4.45
C GLU A 522 -8.97 -33.91 -3.27
N ILE A 523 -8.98 -34.51 -2.08
CA ILE A 523 -9.36 -33.83 -0.83
C ILE A 523 -8.13 -33.71 0.07
N GLN A 524 -7.86 -32.51 0.54
CA GLN A 524 -6.80 -32.22 1.50
C GLN A 524 -7.37 -32.04 2.90
N ILE A 525 -6.89 -32.83 3.87
CA ILE A 525 -7.32 -32.81 5.27
C ILE A 525 -6.22 -32.19 6.14
N GLY A 526 -6.60 -31.53 7.23
CA GLY A 526 -5.65 -31.00 8.22
C GLY A 526 -4.96 -29.71 7.77
N VAL A 527 -5.61 -28.94 6.90
CA VAL A 527 -5.09 -27.66 6.40
C VAL A 527 -5.01 -26.65 7.54
N GLU A 528 -3.85 -26.06 7.73
CA GLU A 528 -3.66 -24.89 8.59
C GLU A 528 -3.55 -23.64 7.72
N PHE A 529 -4.43 -22.66 7.95
CA PHE A 529 -4.43 -21.43 7.17
C PHE A 529 -3.16 -20.63 7.48
N GLY A 530 -2.62 -19.95 6.48
CA GLY A 530 -1.36 -19.23 6.59
C GLY A 530 -0.10 -20.10 6.48
N LYS A 531 -0.24 -21.42 6.29
CA LYS A 531 0.89 -22.33 6.06
C LYS A 531 0.81 -22.99 4.69
N THR A 532 1.95 -23.01 4.02
CA THR A 532 2.12 -23.76 2.77
C THR A 532 2.26 -25.24 3.08
N ASN A 533 1.37 -26.03 2.50
CA ASN A 533 1.47 -27.49 2.51
C ASN A 533 2.13 -27.93 1.21
N THR A 534 3.02 -28.92 1.31
CA THR A 534 3.71 -29.51 0.15
C THR A 534 3.42 -30.99 0.12
N ARG A 535 3.00 -31.50 -1.04
CA ARG A 535 2.79 -32.92 -1.28
C ARG A 535 3.57 -33.35 -2.51
N SER A 536 4.29 -34.46 -2.38
CA SER A 536 5.05 -35.03 -3.49
C SER A 536 4.56 -36.44 -3.78
N THR A 537 4.36 -36.75 -5.06
CA THR A 537 3.96 -38.06 -5.55
C THR A 537 4.85 -38.48 -6.70
N VAL A 538 5.31 -39.73 -6.69
CA VAL A 538 6.08 -40.28 -7.80
C VAL A 538 5.12 -40.61 -8.93
N VAL A 539 5.38 -40.07 -10.12
CA VAL A 539 4.63 -40.34 -11.33
C VAL A 539 5.50 -41.19 -12.24
N GLU A 540 4.99 -42.37 -12.57
CA GLU A 540 5.61 -43.28 -13.55
C GLU A 540 4.84 -43.19 -14.87
N TYR A 541 5.58 -43.04 -15.96
CA TYR A 541 5.03 -42.89 -17.30
C TYR A 541 5.84 -43.74 -18.28
N VAL A 542 5.16 -44.50 -19.14
CA VAL A 542 5.82 -45.32 -20.17
C VAL A 542 5.51 -44.72 -21.54
N HIS A 543 6.56 -44.31 -22.24
CA HIS A 543 6.46 -43.75 -23.59
C HIS A 543 6.95 -44.77 -24.62
N GLN A 544 6.16 -45.03 -25.66
CA GLN A 544 6.57 -45.88 -26.77
C GLN A 544 7.24 -45.04 -27.85
N VAL A 545 8.47 -45.39 -28.20
CA VAL A 545 9.25 -44.68 -29.22
C VAL A 545 9.79 -45.65 -30.25
N LYS A 546 9.72 -45.27 -31.52
CA LYS A 546 10.36 -46.00 -32.62
C LYS A 546 11.83 -45.59 -32.68
N VAL A 547 12.73 -46.57 -32.50
CA VAL A 547 14.18 -46.37 -32.49
C VAL A 547 14.76 -46.93 -33.80
N PRO A 548 15.27 -46.07 -34.70
CA PRO A 548 15.91 -46.50 -35.93
C PRO A 548 17.09 -47.47 -35.71
N PRO A 549 17.55 -48.16 -36.77
CA PRO A 549 18.74 -49.01 -36.70
C PRO A 549 19.97 -48.22 -36.23
N MET A 550 20.77 -48.80 -35.34
CA MET A 550 22.03 -48.22 -34.86
C MET A 550 21.88 -46.79 -34.30
N THR A 551 20.76 -46.48 -33.64
CA THR A 551 20.55 -45.20 -32.96
C THR A 551 20.13 -45.37 -31.50
N ARG A 552 20.38 -44.31 -30.73
CA ARG A 552 19.82 -44.09 -29.41
C ARG A 552 18.79 -42.97 -29.51
N VAL A 553 17.57 -43.22 -29.04
CA VAL A 553 16.56 -42.18 -28.87
C VAL A 553 16.47 -41.82 -27.40
N THR A 554 16.73 -40.55 -27.10
CA THR A 554 16.50 -39.96 -25.78
C THR A 554 15.13 -39.33 -25.77
N VAL A 555 14.33 -39.63 -24.75
CA VAL A 555 13.01 -39.05 -24.49
C VAL A 555 13.12 -38.12 -23.28
N ASP A 556 12.81 -36.85 -23.50
CA ASP A 556 12.68 -35.83 -22.48
C ASP A 556 11.18 -35.60 -22.22
N LEU A 557 10.73 -35.91 -21.00
CA LEU A 557 9.41 -35.51 -20.53
C LEU A 557 9.50 -34.06 -20.07
N VAL A 558 8.79 -33.18 -20.77
CA VAL A 558 8.74 -31.75 -20.48
C VAL A 558 7.39 -31.43 -19.85
N ALA A 559 7.40 -30.63 -18.78
CA ALA A 559 6.18 -30.16 -18.14
C ALA A 559 6.29 -28.66 -17.86
N LYS A 560 5.15 -27.99 -17.87
CA LYS A 560 5.05 -26.61 -17.42
C LYS A 560 4.81 -26.59 -15.92
N ARG A 561 5.59 -25.80 -15.18
CA ARG A 561 5.35 -25.52 -13.77
C ARG A 561 4.84 -24.10 -13.65
N GLY A 562 3.80 -23.89 -12.85
CA GLY A 562 3.24 -22.56 -12.63
C GLY A 562 2.71 -22.40 -11.21
N LYS A 563 2.33 -21.17 -10.90
CA LYS A 563 1.57 -20.82 -9.70
C LYS A 563 0.19 -20.30 -10.09
N CYS A 564 -0.75 -20.44 -9.18
CA CYS A 564 -2.05 -19.80 -9.28
C CYS A 564 -2.47 -19.13 -7.99
N ASP A 565 -3.15 -17.99 -8.11
CA ASP A 565 -3.86 -17.35 -7.01
C ASP A 565 -5.36 -17.34 -7.31
N VAL A 566 -6.17 -17.83 -6.37
CA VAL A 566 -7.62 -17.97 -6.54
C VAL A 566 -8.34 -17.33 -5.36
N PRO A 567 -9.12 -16.26 -5.58
CA PRO A 567 -9.93 -15.69 -4.52
C PRO A 567 -10.95 -16.72 -4.03
N PHE A 568 -11.19 -16.76 -2.72
CA PHE A 568 -12.18 -17.65 -2.14
C PHE A 568 -12.90 -17.02 -0.95
N LYS A 569 -14.02 -17.63 -0.60
CA LYS A 569 -14.79 -17.34 0.61
C LYS A 569 -15.24 -18.63 1.27
N PHE A 570 -15.58 -18.57 2.55
CA PHE A 570 -16.01 -19.74 3.32
C PHE A 570 -16.92 -19.34 4.47
N LEU A 571 -17.56 -20.34 5.09
CA LEU A 571 -18.33 -20.19 6.32
C LEU A 571 -17.49 -20.66 7.50
N GLN A 572 -17.46 -19.84 8.54
CA GLN A 572 -16.83 -20.15 9.82
C GLN A 572 -17.92 -20.35 10.87
N LYS A 573 -17.84 -21.46 11.62
CA LYS A 573 -18.63 -21.71 12.82
C LYS A 573 -17.72 -21.78 14.04
N ASP A 574 -17.84 -20.82 14.93
CA ASP A 574 -17.12 -20.76 16.19
C ASP A 574 -18.03 -21.16 17.35
N SER A 575 -17.54 -22.04 18.21
CA SER A 575 -18.16 -22.41 19.48
C SER A 575 -17.47 -21.61 20.57
N LEU A 576 -18.22 -20.80 21.30
CA LEU A 576 -17.69 -19.93 22.36
C LEU A 576 -17.73 -20.65 23.71
N TYR A 577 -16.93 -20.16 24.68
CA TYR A 577 -16.91 -20.71 26.03
C TYR A 577 -18.23 -20.55 26.80
N ASN A 578 -19.08 -19.60 26.41
CA ASN A 578 -20.43 -19.45 26.96
C ASN A 578 -21.46 -20.44 26.38
N GLY A 579 -21.04 -21.38 25.53
CA GLY A 579 -21.89 -22.38 24.89
C GLY A 579 -22.58 -21.90 23.60
N ASN A 580 -22.49 -20.61 23.24
CA ASN A 580 -23.08 -20.10 22.01
C ASN A 580 -22.26 -20.49 20.77
N GLY A 581 -22.96 -20.69 19.66
CA GLY A 581 -22.35 -20.88 18.34
C GLY A 581 -22.57 -19.67 17.44
N LEU A 582 -21.50 -19.15 16.84
CA LEU A 582 -21.56 -18.09 15.84
C LEU A 582 -21.25 -18.67 14.46
N VAL A 583 -22.07 -18.32 13.46
CA VAL A 583 -21.82 -18.69 12.05
C VAL A 583 -21.80 -17.42 11.21
N TYR A 584 -20.76 -17.23 10.42
CA TYR A 584 -20.63 -16.08 9.52
C TYR A 584 -19.80 -16.43 8.28
N GLU A 585 -19.99 -15.67 7.22
CA GLU A 585 -19.18 -15.77 6.00
C GLU A 585 -17.90 -14.94 6.16
N VAL A 586 -16.76 -15.56 5.83
CA VAL A 586 -15.46 -14.91 5.75
C VAL A 586 -15.13 -14.71 4.27
N GLN A 587 -14.83 -13.46 3.91
CA GLN A 587 -14.52 -13.04 2.55
C GLN A 587 -13.07 -12.57 2.44
N GLY A 588 -12.59 -12.46 1.19
CA GLY A 588 -11.26 -11.93 0.90
C GLY A 588 -10.13 -12.93 1.15
N GLY A 589 -10.42 -14.23 1.15
CA GLY A 589 -9.37 -15.24 1.17
C GLY A 589 -8.71 -15.36 -0.21
N THR A 590 -7.42 -15.72 -0.22
CA THR A 590 -6.68 -16.08 -1.43
C THR A 590 -6.03 -17.45 -1.24
N TYR A 591 -6.32 -18.36 -2.16
CA TYR A 591 -5.62 -19.63 -2.25
C TYR A 591 -4.44 -19.47 -3.20
N THR A 592 -3.25 -19.90 -2.79
CA THR A 592 -2.07 -19.96 -3.65
C THR A 592 -1.64 -21.40 -3.82
N GLY A 593 -1.59 -21.86 -5.07
CA GLY A 593 -1.19 -23.22 -5.42
C GLY A 593 -0.09 -23.26 -6.47
N SER A 594 0.69 -24.35 -6.50
CA SER A 594 1.65 -24.62 -7.57
C SER A 594 1.65 -26.11 -7.90
N ASN A 595 1.70 -26.45 -9.20
CA ASN A 595 1.84 -27.81 -9.68
C ASN A 595 2.45 -27.85 -11.09
N TYR A 596 2.89 -29.04 -11.51
CA TYR A 596 3.19 -29.32 -12.91
C TYR A 596 1.89 -29.58 -13.70
N TYR A 597 1.83 -29.14 -14.95
CA TYR A 597 0.71 -29.32 -15.88
C TYR A 597 1.22 -29.27 -17.32
N GLN A 598 0.36 -29.63 -18.28
CA GLN A 598 0.65 -29.58 -19.72
C GLN A 598 1.96 -30.30 -20.08
N THR A 599 1.98 -31.63 -19.87
CA THR A 599 3.12 -32.49 -20.14
C THR A 599 3.24 -32.87 -21.61
N ASP A 600 4.45 -32.90 -22.14
CA ASP A 600 4.76 -33.31 -23.52
C ASP A 600 6.06 -34.15 -23.56
N CYS A 601 6.20 -35.01 -24.57
CA CYS A 601 7.40 -35.83 -24.76
C CYS A 601 8.18 -35.35 -25.98
N GLN A 602 9.44 -34.99 -25.77
CA GLN A 602 10.35 -34.57 -26.82
C GLN A 602 11.40 -35.66 -27.05
N THR A 603 11.65 -36.00 -28.31
CA THR A 603 12.61 -37.05 -28.68
C THR A 603 13.82 -36.49 -29.38
N LYS A 604 15.01 -36.97 -29.02
CA LYS A 604 16.28 -36.65 -29.70
C LYS A 604 16.97 -37.94 -30.12
N GLU A 605 17.34 -38.03 -31.39
CA GLU A 605 18.07 -39.17 -31.94
C GLU A 605 19.58 -38.91 -31.99
N GLU A 606 20.36 -39.94 -31.68
CA GLU A 606 21.83 -39.91 -31.76
C GLU A 606 22.33 -41.22 -32.36
N SER A 607 23.25 -41.13 -33.32
CA SER A 607 23.86 -42.32 -33.93
C SER A 607 24.74 -43.06 -32.93
N LEU A 608 24.62 -44.39 -32.89
CA LEU A 608 25.50 -45.25 -32.12
C LEU A 608 26.77 -45.52 -32.95
N SER A 609 27.94 -45.23 -32.38
CA SER A 609 29.21 -45.63 -32.99
C SER A 609 29.29 -47.16 -33.05
N SER A 610 29.67 -47.71 -34.20
CA SER A 610 30.02 -49.13 -34.29
C SER A 610 31.21 -49.39 -33.37
N SER A 611 31.00 -50.18 -32.32
CA SER A 611 32.10 -50.77 -31.56
C SER A 611 33.00 -51.53 -32.52
N THR A 612 34.28 -51.15 -32.56
CA THR A 612 35.35 -51.76 -33.35
C THR A 612 35.54 -53.24 -33.06
#